data_AF-A0A9E7JDS5-F1
#
_entry.id   AF-A0A9E7JDS5-F1
#
_cell.length_a   1.000
_cell.length_b   1.000
_cell.length_c   1.000
_cell.angle_alpha   90.00
_cell.angle_beta   90.00
_cell.angle_gamma   90.00
#
_symmetry.space_group_name_H-M   'P 1'
#
loop_
_entity.id
_entity.type
_entity.pdbx_description
1 polymer ?
#
loop_
_entity_poly.entity_id
_entity_poly.type
_entity_poly.pdbx_seq_one_letter_code
_entity_poly.pdbx_strand_id
1 'polypeptide(L)'
;MASSVLAAAKPLLHPSHPRTPPPSRGAGGPSLRWSLPASRRSAALRVHALKCEPSKVAPQADRVLVRLEELPEKSAGGVLLPKSAVKFERYLMGEILSVGSDVTEVEAGKKVLFSDINAYEVDLGMDTKHCFCKASDLLAVVE
;
A
#
# COMPACT_ATOMS: atom_id res chain seq x y z
N MET A 1 31.83 41.56 29.40
CA MET A 1 31.97 41.99 27.98
C MET A 1 31.08 41.05 27.16
N ALA A 2 29.74 41.21 27.22
CA ALA A 2 28.92 41.84 26.18
C ALA A 2 29.24 41.23 24.79
N SER A 3 28.32 40.51 24.15
CA SER A 3 27.27 41.18 23.35
C SER A 3 26.10 40.25 23.03
N SER A 4 24.90 40.71 23.34
CA SER A 4 23.63 40.23 22.79
C SER A 4 23.45 40.72 21.36
N VAL A 5 22.76 39.96 20.52
CA VAL A 5 22.02 40.55 19.39
C VAL A 5 20.63 39.95 19.34
N LEU A 6 19.65 40.78 19.70
CA LEU A 6 18.22 40.57 19.54
C LEU A 6 17.86 40.59 18.04
N ALA A 7 16.98 39.68 17.61
CA ALA A 7 16.28 39.79 16.34
C ALA A 7 14.77 39.80 16.60
N ALA A 8 14.13 40.79 15.98
CA ALA A 8 12.86 41.39 16.35
C ALA A 8 11.61 40.55 16.04
N ALA A 9 10.59 40.83 16.85
CA ALA A 9 9.21 40.43 16.74
C ALA A 9 8.51 40.99 15.48
N LYS A 10 7.42 40.31 15.07
CA LYS A 10 6.25 40.90 14.42
C LYS A 10 5.03 39.96 14.58
N PRO A 11 4.08 40.24 15.47
CA PRO A 11 2.77 39.61 15.46
C PRO A 11 1.86 40.45 14.56
N LEU A 12 1.54 39.94 13.36
CA LEU A 12 0.54 40.57 12.51
C LEU A 12 -0.86 40.12 12.94
N LEU A 13 -1.50 41.08 13.59
CA LEU A 13 -2.90 41.19 13.97
C LEU A 13 -3.82 41.14 12.73
N HIS A 14 -4.83 40.26 12.82
CA HIS A 14 -6.21 40.25 12.27
C HIS A 14 -6.53 40.78 10.85
N PRO A 15 -7.54 40.17 10.20
CA PRO A 15 -8.68 40.98 9.76
C PRO A 15 -10.04 40.46 10.25
N SER A 16 -10.83 41.40 10.72
CA SER A 16 -12.26 41.37 11.02
C SER A 16 -13.12 40.79 9.89
N HIS A 17 -14.03 39.88 10.23
CA HIS A 17 -15.15 39.48 9.37
C HIS A 17 -16.04 40.68 9.01
N PRO A 18 -16.40 40.90 7.73
CA PRO A 18 -17.45 41.85 7.38
C PRO A 18 -18.81 41.28 7.75
N ARG A 19 -19.57 42.04 8.55
CA ARG A 19 -20.99 41.79 8.82
C ARG A 19 -21.78 42.07 7.54
N THR A 20 -22.44 41.05 6.99
CA THR A 20 -23.44 41.23 5.94
C THR A 20 -24.82 41.51 6.58
N PRO A 21 -25.63 42.42 6.02
CA PRO A 21 -27.00 42.64 6.47
C PRO A 21 -27.92 41.50 5.97
N PRO A 22 -29.05 41.22 6.64
CA PRO A 22 -30.01 40.24 6.16
C PRO A 22 -30.77 40.79 4.93
N PRO A 23 -31.02 39.97 3.90
CA PRO A 23 -31.88 40.39 2.80
C PRO A 23 -33.36 40.44 3.25
N SER A 24 -34.00 41.52 2.83
CA SER A 24 -35.42 41.83 2.97
C SER A 24 -36.33 40.75 2.38
N ARG A 25 -37.40 40.45 3.11
CA ARG A 25 -38.57 39.66 2.66
C ARG A 25 -39.15 40.25 1.37
N GLY A 26 -38.97 39.52 0.26
CA GLY A 26 -39.69 39.72 -1.00
C GLY A 26 -40.60 38.53 -1.26
N ALA A 27 -41.89 38.79 -1.34
CA ALA A 27 -42.95 37.83 -1.60
C ALA A 27 -42.98 37.37 -3.07
N GLY A 28 -43.47 36.14 -3.29
CA GLY A 28 -44.23 35.77 -4.49
C GLY A 28 -43.45 35.16 -5.65
N GLY A 29 -43.52 33.83 -5.80
CA GLY A 29 -43.14 33.10 -7.02
C GLY A 29 -43.38 31.59 -6.83
N PRO A 30 -43.93 30.88 -7.84
CA PRO A 30 -44.66 29.64 -7.62
C PRO A 30 -43.74 28.47 -7.28
N SER A 31 -44.28 27.58 -6.44
CA SER A 31 -43.70 26.31 -6.03
C SER A 31 -43.45 25.38 -7.22
N LEU A 32 -42.27 25.45 -7.82
CA LEU A 32 -41.75 24.39 -8.67
C LEU A 32 -41.27 23.25 -7.77
N ARG A 33 -42.24 22.41 -7.38
CA ARG A 33 -42.01 21.16 -6.68
C ARG A 33 -41.31 20.21 -7.66
N TRP A 34 -39.97 20.22 -7.65
CA TRP A 34 -39.18 19.23 -8.36
C TRP A 34 -39.38 17.88 -7.66
N SER A 35 -40.37 17.10 -8.09
CA SER A 35 -40.47 15.69 -7.75
C SER A 35 -39.37 14.95 -8.51
N LEU A 36 -38.23 14.74 -7.86
CA LEU A 36 -37.27 13.73 -8.31
C LEU A 36 -38.00 12.38 -8.28
N PRO A 37 -38.08 11.63 -9.39
CA PRO A 37 -38.56 10.26 -9.33
C PRO A 37 -37.61 9.46 -8.44
N ALA A 38 -38.09 9.16 -7.24
CA ALA A 38 -37.49 8.24 -6.30
C ALA A 38 -37.56 6.83 -6.88
N SER A 39 -36.65 6.49 -7.79
CA SER A 39 -36.30 5.09 -8.07
C SER A 39 -35.04 5.02 -8.95
N ARG A 40 -33.95 5.64 -8.53
CA ARG A 40 -32.65 5.00 -8.80
C ARG A 40 -32.49 3.93 -7.74
N ARG A 41 -32.89 2.70 -8.10
CA ARG A 41 -32.33 1.52 -7.43
C ARG A 41 -30.84 1.51 -7.77
N SER A 42 -30.06 2.26 -7.01
CA SER A 42 -28.61 2.10 -6.98
C SER A 42 -28.38 0.72 -6.39
N ALA A 43 -28.31 -0.29 -7.27
CA ALA A 43 -27.66 -1.53 -6.93
C ALA A 43 -26.20 -1.16 -6.68
N ALA A 44 -25.89 -0.83 -5.42
CA ALA A 44 -24.53 -0.67 -4.97
C ALA A 44 -23.90 -2.06 -5.12
N LEU A 45 -23.14 -2.25 -6.20
CA LEU A 45 -22.25 -3.39 -6.36
C LEU A 45 -21.31 -3.37 -5.16
N ARG A 46 -21.61 -4.20 -4.16
CA ARG A 46 -20.66 -4.50 -3.08
C ARG A 46 -19.52 -5.27 -3.72
N VAL A 47 -18.49 -4.54 -4.13
CA VAL A 47 -17.21 -5.13 -4.50
C VAL A 47 -16.60 -5.65 -3.21
N HIS A 48 -16.81 -6.94 -2.92
CA HIS A 48 -16.02 -7.62 -1.91
C HIS A 48 -14.58 -7.65 -2.42
N ALA A 49 -13.65 -7.10 -1.64
CA ALA A 49 -12.23 -7.31 -1.88
C ALA A 49 -12.00 -8.83 -1.90
N LEU A 50 -11.71 -9.37 -3.09
CA LEU A 50 -11.54 -10.80 -3.28
C LEU A 50 -10.27 -11.21 -2.54
N LYS A 51 -10.43 -11.92 -1.42
CA LYS A 51 -9.33 -12.66 -0.81
C LYS A 51 -8.97 -13.80 -1.76
N CYS A 52 -7.96 -13.56 -2.60
CA CYS A 52 -7.43 -14.57 -3.49
C CYS A 52 -6.42 -15.41 -2.71
N GLU A 53 -6.72 -16.70 -2.47
CA GLU A 53 -5.75 -17.62 -1.89
C GLU A 53 -4.52 -17.75 -2.81
N PRO A 54 -3.29 -17.74 -2.28
CA PRO A 54 -2.07 -17.75 -3.10
C PRO A 54 -1.94 -19.01 -3.96
N SER A 55 -2.49 -20.15 -3.52
CA SER A 55 -2.52 -21.38 -4.33
C SER A 55 -3.42 -21.29 -5.57
N LYS A 56 -4.35 -20.32 -5.61
CA LYS A 56 -5.23 -20.06 -6.76
C LYS A 56 -4.66 -18.99 -7.70
N VAL A 57 -3.49 -18.43 -7.39
CA VAL A 57 -2.86 -17.35 -8.16
C VAL A 57 -1.81 -17.95 -9.07
N ALA A 58 -2.10 -17.91 -10.38
CA ALA A 58 -1.18 -18.31 -11.44
C ALA A 58 -0.52 -17.05 -12.05
N PRO A 59 0.79 -16.84 -11.86
CA PRO A 59 1.53 -15.77 -12.53
C PRO A 59 1.42 -15.92 -14.05
N GLN A 60 1.41 -14.80 -14.76
CA GLN A 60 1.39 -14.79 -16.22
C GLN A 60 2.82 -14.55 -16.75
N ALA A 61 3.10 -15.09 -17.94
CA ALA A 61 4.37 -14.97 -18.63
C ALA A 61 5.56 -15.54 -17.81
N ASP A 62 6.62 -14.75 -17.66
CA ASP A 62 7.90 -15.06 -17.00
C ASP A 62 7.90 -14.77 -15.50
N ARG A 63 6.73 -14.52 -14.90
CA ARG A 63 6.61 -14.13 -13.48
C ARG A 63 6.58 -15.34 -12.56
N VAL A 64 7.06 -15.13 -11.34
CA VAL A 64 7.09 -16.12 -10.27
C VAL A 64 6.46 -15.50 -9.02
N LEU A 65 5.58 -16.25 -8.35
CA LEU A 65 5.02 -15.85 -7.07
C LEU A 65 5.87 -16.44 -5.94
N VAL A 66 6.41 -15.56 -5.11
CA VAL A 66 7.30 -15.91 -4.00
C VAL A 66 6.65 -15.50 -2.68
N ARG A 67 6.68 -16.39 -1.70
CA ARG A 67 6.35 -16.11 -0.30
C ARG A 67 7.62 -15.65 0.41
N LEU A 68 7.57 -14.48 1.02
CA LEU A 68 8.70 -13.93 1.78
C LEU A 68 8.85 -14.68 3.10
N GLU A 69 10.08 -15.08 3.44
CA GLU A 69 10.39 -15.67 4.74
C GLU A 69 10.35 -14.58 5.84
N GLU A 70 9.86 -14.95 7.02
CA GLU A 70 9.83 -14.04 8.17
C GLU A 70 11.15 -14.15 8.93
N LEU A 71 11.81 -13.01 9.11
CA LEU A 71 13.11 -12.96 9.78
C LEU A 71 12.97 -12.99 11.30
N PRO A 72 13.97 -13.53 12.01
CA PRO A 72 14.02 -13.46 13.45
C PRO A 72 14.13 -12.00 13.92
N GLU A 73 13.31 -11.63 14.91
CA GLU A 73 13.34 -10.28 15.51
C GLU A 73 14.66 -9.98 16.24
N LYS A 74 15.42 -11.02 16.57
CA LYS A 74 16.69 -10.95 17.29
C LYS A 74 17.82 -11.38 16.37
N SER A 75 18.92 -10.62 16.40
CA SER A 75 20.17 -11.06 15.77
C SER A 75 20.71 -12.32 16.45
N ALA A 76 21.63 -13.03 15.80
CA ALA A 76 22.29 -14.21 16.37
C ALA A 76 22.96 -13.93 17.75
N GLY A 77 23.32 -12.67 18.01
CA GLY A 77 23.88 -12.22 19.30
C GLY A 77 22.83 -11.83 20.36
N GLY A 78 21.54 -12.03 20.11
CA GLY A 78 20.46 -11.74 21.06
C GLY A 78 19.99 -10.28 21.12
N VAL A 79 20.47 -9.41 20.22
CA VAL A 79 20.07 -8.00 20.16
C VAL A 79 18.77 -7.84 19.38
N LEU A 80 17.80 -7.11 19.95
CA LEU A 80 16.56 -6.78 19.26
C LEU A 80 16.83 -5.81 18.11
N LEU A 81 16.45 -6.21 16.89
CA LEU A 81 16.67 -5.40 15.70
C LEU A 81 15.51 -4.42 15.47
N PRO A 82 15.80 -3.18 15.03
CA PRO A 82 14.75 -2.27 14.57
C PRO A 82 14.12 -2.79 13.28
N LYS A 83 12.82 -2.52 13.10
CA LYS A 83 12.05 -2.97 11.91
C LYS A 83 12.65 -2.53 10.57
N SER A 84 13.48 -1.49 10.54
CA SER A 84 14.18 -1.01 9.35
C SER A 84 15.38 -1.89 8.96
N ALA A 85 16.11 -2.44 9.93
CA ALA A 85 17.25 -3.32 9.66
C ALA A 85 16.80 -4.65 9.04
N VAL A 86 15.66 -5.17 9.50
CA VAL A 86 15.08 -6.45 9.06
C VAL A 86 14.59 -6.40 7.61
N LYS A 87 14.25 -5.22 7.08
CA LYS A 87 13.76 -5.10 5.69
C LYS A 87 14.83 -5.46 4.66
N PHE A 88 16.11 -5.19 4.92
CA PHE A 88 17.17 -5.44 3.94
C PHE A 88 17.39 -6.93 3.68
N GLU A 89 17.28 -7.77 4.71
CA GLU A 89 17.41 -9.22 4.56
C GLU A 89 16.10 -9.86 4.03
N ARG A 90 14.94 -9.27 4.36
CA ARG A 90 13.60 -9.83 4.07
C ARG A 90 13.36 -10.05 2.58
N TYR A 91 13.84 -9.14 1.75
CA TYR A 91 13.55 -9.15 0.32
C TYR A 91 14.53 -9.98 -0.50
N LEU A 92 15.47 -10.65 0.16
CA LEU A 92 16.48 -11.43 -0.53
C LEU A 92 16.15 -12.92 -0.55
N MET A 93 15.33 -13.44 0.37
CA MET A 93 15.02 -14.87 0.48
C MET A 93 13.52 -15.15 0.51
N GLY A 94 13.08 -16.19 -0.20
CA GLY A 94 11.69 -16.64 -0.15
C GLY A 94 11.48 -18.01 -0.77
N GLU A 95 10.26 -18.53 -0.62
CA GLU A 95 9.81 -19.81 -1.16
C GLU A 95 8.90 -19.60 -2.37
N ILE A 96 9.13 -20.33 -3.46
CA ILE A 96 8.28 -20.25 -4.65
C ILE A 96 6.95 -20.97 -4.39
N LEU A 97 5.84 -20.26 -4.56
CA LEU A 97 4.49 -20.86 -4.45
C LEU A 97 3.97 -21.32 -5.82
N SER A 98 4.16 -20.49 -6.84
CA SER A 98 3.70 -20.78 -8.20
C SER A 98 4.58 -20.10 -9.22
N VAL A 99 4.67 -20.72 -10.40
CA VAL A 99 5.52 -20.29 -11.51
C VAL A 99 4.64 -19.97 -12.71
N GLY A 100 5.01 -18.95 -13.47
CA GLY A 100 4.35 -18.60 -14.72
C GLY A 100 4.62 -19.61 -15.84
N SER A 101 3.83 -19.53 -16.90
CA SER A 101 3.87 -20.47 -18.03
C SER A 101 5.22 -20.53 -18.75
N ASP A 102 5.97 -19.43 -18.73
CA ASP A 102 7.15 -19.27 -19.58
C ASP A 102 8.45 -19.61 -18.83
N VAL A 103 8.35 -20.01 -17.56
CA VAL A 103 9.48 -20.29 -16.68
C VAL A 103 9.65 -21.80 -16.52
N THR A 104 10.75 -22.35 -17.04
CA THR A 104 11.05 -23.80 -16.95
C THR A 104 12.22 -24.11 -16.00
N GLU A 105 12.96 -23.09 -15.58
CA GLU A 105 14.22 -23.25 -14.82
C GLU A 105 14.01 -23.50 -13.33
N VAL A 106 12.81 -23.20 -12.80
CA VAL A 106 12.52 -23.17 -11.36
C VAL A 106 11.21 -23.88 -11.05
N GLU A 107 11.18 -24.56 -9.92
CA GLU A 107 10.04 -25.37 -9.47
C GLU A 107 9.39 -24.75 -8.23
N ALA A 108 8.09 -24.98 -8.07
CA ALA A 108 7.38 -24.60 -6.85
C ALA A 108 7.90 -25.39 -5.64
N GLY A 109 7.93 -24.75 -4.47
CA GLY A 109 8.41 -25.31 -3.20
C GLY A 109 9.90 -25.15 -2.94
N LYS A 110 10.68 -24.58 -3.87
CA LYS A 110 12.10 -24.30 -3.66
C LYS A 110 12.31 -22.94 -3.00
N LYS A 111 13.36 -22.85 -2.18
CA LYS A 111 13.86 -21.58 -1.64
C LYS A 111 14.73 -20.90 -2.68
N VAL A 112 14.56 -19.60 -2.86
CA VAL A 112 15.30 -18.81 -3.83
C VAL A 112 15.80 -17.51 -3.24
N LEU A 113 16.95 -17.09 -3.76
CA LEU A 113 17.48 -15.74 -3.58
C LEU A 113 17.06 -14.88 -4.78
N PHE A 114 16.58 -13.67 -4.52
CA PHE A 114 16.13 -12.78 -5.60
C PHE A 114 16.43 -11.31 -5.27
N SER A 115 16.45 -10.46 -6.30
CA SER A 115 16.64 -9.02 -6.13
C SER A 115 15.32 -8.30 -5.82
N ASP A 116 15.36 -7.33 -4.92
CA ASP A 116 14.20 -6.53 -4.51
C ASP A 116 13.82 -5.42 -5.51
N ILE A 117 14.68 -5.16 -6.52
CA ILE A 117 14.53 -4.06 -7.47
C ILE A 117 13.21 -4.13 -8.26
N ASN A 118 12.78 -5.35 -8.62
CA ASN A 118 11.57 -5.60 -9.40
C ASN A 118 10.56 -6.48 -8.65
N ALA A 119 10.69 -6.57 -7.33
CA ALA A 119 9.80 -7.36 -6.50
C ALA A 119 8.52 -6.56 -6.19
N TYR A 120 7.39 -6.98 -6.77
CA TYR A 120 6.11 -6.34 -6.52
C TYR A 120 5.42 -6.99 -5.32
N GLU A 121 5.42 -6.33 -4.15
CA GLU A 121 4.69 -6.79 -2.97
C GLU A 121 3.17 -6.80 -3.22
N VAL A 122 2.52 -7.93 -2.91
CA VAL A 122 1.07 -8.09 -3.02
C VAL A 122 0.50 -8.77 -1.77
N ASP A 123 -0.58 -8.18 -1.26
CA ASP A 123 -1.33 -8.72 -0.13
C ASP A 123 -2.46 -9.62 -0.63
N LEU A 124 -2.26 -10.93 -0.56
CA LEU A 124 -3.24 -11.94 -0.99
C LEU A 124 -4.26 -12.30 0.12
N GLY A 125 -4.44 -11.42 1.11
CA GLY A 125 -5.39 -11.61 2.21
C GLY A 125 -4.99 -12.65 3.26
N MET A 126 -3.73 -13.11 3.22
CA MET A 126 -3.04 -13.83 4.27
C MET A 126 -2.13 -12.89 5.06
N ASP A 127 -1.76 -13.28 6.28
CA ASP A 127 -0.82 -12.52 7.12
C ASP A 127 0.64 -12.60 6.60
N THR A 128 0.90 -13.50 5.66
CA THR A 128 2.22 -13.65 5.02
C THR A 128 2.36 -12.72 3.84
N LYS A 129 3.53 -12.09 3.71
CA LYS A 129 3.82 -11.25 2.56
C LYS A 129 4.22 -12.08 1.35
N HIS A 130 3.73 -11.65 0.19
CA HIS A 130 4.05 -12.26 -1.09
C HIS A 130 4.60 -11.19 -2.03
N CYS A 131 5.42 -11.61 -2.97
CA CYS A 131 5.84 -10.76 -4.06
C CYS A 131 5.80 -11.50 -5.40
N PHE A 132 5.60 -10.73 -6.46
CA PHE A 132 5.87 -11.19 -7.82
C PHE A 132 7.23 -10.69 -8.27
N CYS A 133 8.03 -11.61 -8.78
CA CYS A 133 9.34 -11.34 -9.37
C CYS A 133 9.38 -11.94 -10.78
N LYS A 134 10.25 -11.43 -11.65
CA LYS A 134 10.55 -12.12 -12.91
C LYS A 134 11.54 -13.25 -12.67
N ALA A 135 11.52 -14.26 -13.52
CA ALA A 135 12.53 -15.32 -13.50
C ALA A 135 13.96 -14.78 -13.66
N SER A 136 14.16 -13.71 -14.45
CA SER A 136 15.46 -13.07 -14.65
C SER A 136 16.06 -12.43 -13.40
N ASP A 137 15.22 -12.12 -12.40
CA ASP A 137 15.63 -11.45 -11.17
C ASP A 137 15.90 -12.46 -10.02
N LEU A 138 15.74 -13.76 -10.29
CA LEU A 138 16.15 -14.83 -9.40
C LEU A 138 17.66 -15.03 -9.52
N LEU A 139 18.36 -14.88 -8.41
CA LEU A 139 19.83 -14.92 -8.34
C LEU A 139 20.35 -16.33 -8.12
N ALA A 140 19.68 -17.12 -7.27
CA ALA A 140 20.08 -18.49 -6.95
C ALA A 140 18.92 -19.30 -6.36
N VAL A 141 19.01 -20.63 -6.49
CA VAL A 141 18.19 -21.60 -5.74
C VAL A 141 19.00 -22.06 -4.53
N VAL A 142 18.37 -22.12 -3.36
CA VAL A 142 18.98 -22.58 -2.11
C VAL A 142 18.50 -24.01 -1.85
N GLU A 143 19.45 -24.96 -1.84
CA GLU A 143 19.23 -26.39 -1.52
C GLU A 143 19.43 -26.70 -0.03
#